data_AF-A0A6L9QHY5-F1
#
_entry.id   AF-A0A6L9QHY5-F1
#
_cell.length_a   1.000
_cell.length_b   1.000
_cell.length_c   1.000
_cell.angle_alpha   90.00
_cell.angle_beta   90.00
_cell.angle_gamma   90.00
#
_symmetry.space_group_name_H-M   'P 1'
#
loop_
_entity.id
_entity.type
_entity.pdbx_description
1 polymer ?
#
loop_
_entity_poly.entity_id
_entity_poly.type
_entity_poly.pdbx_seq_one_letter_code
_entity_poly.pdbx_strand_id
1 'polypeptide(L)'
;RRADAGRRVSEQAAAVHAELADHAVASRHHPPQDPRLSGRPGTQILNAAYLLDEEQVEGFLAVTRAAGERLAGIEVEVTGPWPPYSFIDTAAATPARAPGDA
;
A
#
# COMPACT_ATOMS: atom_id res chain seq x y z
N ARG A 1 17.52 -21.65 2.61
CA ARG A 1 16.31 -22.27 1.99
C ARG A 1 14.98 -21.59 2.37
N ARG A 2 14.60 -21.39 3.65
CA ARG A 2 13.42 -20.56 4.00
C ARG A 2 13.71 -19.06 3.98
N ALA A 3 14.86 -18.64 4.53
CA ALA A 3 15.30 -17.25 4.50
C ALA A 3 15.41 -16.69 3.07
N ASP A 4 15.93 -17.49 2.14
CA ASP A 4 16.07 -17.08 0.73
C ASP A 4 14.73 -16.98 0.01
N ALA A 5 13.75 -17.81 0.38
CA ALA A 5 12.39 -17.70 -0.15
C ALA A 5 11.71 -16.43 0.35
N GLY A 6 11.80 -16.14 1.66
CA GLY A 6 11.25 -14.89 2.23
C GLY A 6 11.90 -13.63 1.64
N ARG A 7 13.22 -13.67 1.40
CA ARG A 7 13.96 -12.59 0.74
C ARG A 7 13.47 -12.35 -0.68
N ARG A 8 13.35 -13.41 -1.49
CA ARG A 8 12.84 -13.31 -2.87
C ARG A 8 11.43 -12.74 -2.94
N VAL A 9 10.55 -13.18 -2.04
CA VAL A 9 9.18 -12.65 -1.97
C VAL A 9 9.18 -11.16 -1.60
N SER A 10 10.06 -10.75 -0.68
CA SER A 10 10.21 -9.34 -0.31
C SER A 10 10.76 -8.49 -1.46
N GLU A 11 11.73 -9.00 -2.22
CA GLU A 11 12.27 -8.36 -3.42
C GLU A 11 11.19 -8.21 -4.52
N GLN A 12 10.37 -9.23 -4.73
CA GLN A 12 9.23 -9.19 -5.66
C GLN A 12 8.19 -8.14 -5.23
N ALA A 13 7.84 -8.09 -3.95
CA ALA A 13 6.92 -7.10 -3.42
C ALA A 13 7.46 -5.67 -3.59
N ALA A 14 8.75 -5.46 -3.34
CA ALA A 14 9.41 -4.16 -3.53
C ALA A 14 9.45 -3.73 -5.01
N ALA A 15 9.69 -4.67 -5.92
CA ALA A 15 9.68 -4.39 -7.36
C ALA A 15 8.27 -3.98 -7.84
N VAL A 16 7.23 -4.71 -7.44
CA VAL A 16 5.84 -4.36 -7.74
C VAL A 16 5.48 -3.00 -7.16
N HIS A 17 5.90 -2.71 -5.92
CA HIS A 17 5.68 -1.39 -5.32
C HIS A 17 6.31 -0.27 -6.14
N ALA A 18 7.55 -0.45 -6.60
CA ALA A 18 8.24 0.55 -7.42
C ALA A 18 7.49 0.81 -8.75
N GLU A 19 7.12 -0.25 -9.47
CA GLU A 19 6.34 -0.16 -10.72
C GLU A 19 5.01 0.58 -10.51
N LEU A 20 4.30 0.30 -9.40
CA LEU A 20 3.04 0.97 -9.07
C LEU A 20 3.24 2.44 -8.64
N ALA A 21 4.34 2.73 -7.95
CA ALA A 21 4.65 4.08 -7.48
C ALA A 21 4.94 5.04 -8.64
N ASP A 22 5.42 4.55 -9.79
CA ASP A 22 5.66 5.36 -10.99
C ASP A 22 4.38 5.98 -11.56
N HIS A 23 3.21 5.41 -11.25
CA HIS A 23 1.90 5.94 -11.64
C HIS A 23 1.28 6.86 -10.57
N ALA A 24 1.84 6.91 -9.38
CA ALA A 24 1.24 7.55 -8.22
C ALA A 24 1.91 8.88 -7.90
N VAL A 25 1.11 9.89 -7.58
CA VAL A 25 1.62 11.16 -7.05
C VAL A 25 2.14 11.01 -5.62
N ALA A 26 1.62 10.02 -4.89
CA ALA A 26 2.12 9.65 -3.56
C ALA A 26 1.80 8.18 -3.23
N SER A 27 2.66 7.57 -2.41
CA SER A 27 2.43 6.23 -1.88
C SER A 27 2.67 6.16 -0.36
N ARG A 28 1.99 5.22 0.30
CA ARG A 28 2.12 4.94 1.73
C ARG A 28 2.09 3.45 1.99
N HIS A 29 3.09 2.96 2.72
CA HIS A 29 3.09 1.60 3.24
C HIS A 29 2.28 1.51 4.52
N HIS A 30 1.52 0.44 4.66
CA HIS A 30 0.80 0.10 5.87
C HIS A 30 1.39 -1.19 6.47
N PRO A 31 1.24 -1.40 7.80
CA PRO A 31 1.55 -2.69 8.39
C PRO A 31 0.79 -3.82 7.67
N PRO A 32 1.39 -5.02 7.53
CA PRO A 32 0.65 -6.17 7.07
C PRO A 32 -0.60 -6.37 7.92
N GLN A 33 -1.75 -6.50 7.28
CA GLN A 33 -3.01 -6.77 7.93
C GLN A 33 -2.93 -8.11 8.65
N ASP A 34 -3.45 -8.18 9.87
CA ASP A 34 -3.42 -9.39 10.68
C ASP A 34 -4.13 -10.53 9.91
N PRO A 35 -3.45 -11.64 9.59
CA PRO A 35 -4.03 -12.76 8.87
C PRO A 35 -5.32 -13.27 9.52
N ARG A 36 -5.40 -13.22 10.86
CA ARG A 36 -6.56 -13.65 11.65
C ARG A 36 -7.81 -12.79 11.42
N LEU A 37 -7.62 -11.54 11.01
CA LEU A 37 -8.70 -10.59 10.69
C LEU A 37 -9.07 -10.60 9.20
N SER A 38 -8.20 -11.11 8.34
CA SER A 38 -8.40 -11.12 6.89
C SER A 38 -9.25 -12.30 6.39
N GLY A 39 -9.29 -13.41 7.13
CA GLY A 39 -10.00 -14.63 6.73
C GLY A 39 -9.44 -15.31 5.48
N ARG A 40 -8.35 -14.80 4.89
CA ARG A 40 -7.79 -15.28 3.63
C ARG A 40 -6.59 -16.20 3.84
N PRO A 41 -6.48 -17.29 3.05
CA PRO A 41 -5.30 -18.13 3.05
C PRO A 41 -4.14 -17.38 2.39
N GLY A 42 -3.15 -16.94 3.16
CA GLY A 42 -1.97 -16.28 2.62
C GLY A 42 -1.26 -15.38 3.62
N THR A 43 -0.04 -14.96 3.27
CA THR A 43 0.68 -13.89 4.00
C THR A 43 0.59 -12.63 3.15
N GLN A 44 0.11 -11.53 3.74
CA GLN A 44 0.15 -10.24 3.05
C GLN A 44 1.59 -9.74 3.06
N ILE A 45 2.17 -9.60 1.87
CA ILE A 45 3.58 -9.22 1.65
C ILE A 45 3.72 -7.75 1.24
N LEU A 46 2.64 -7.13 0.79
CA LEU A 46 2.54 -5.71 0.47
C LEU A 46 1.16 -5.21 0.89
N ASN A 47 1.14 -4.13 1.68
CA ASN A 47 -0.06 -3.37 2.02
C ASN A 47 0.26 -1.90 1.80
N ALA A 48 -0.30 -1.29 0.77
CA ALA A 48 0.02 0.08 0.41
C ALA A 48 -1.19 0.81 -0.16
N ALA A 49 -1.25 2.11 0.12
CA ALA A 49 -2.17 3.04 -0.51
C ALA A 49 -1.42 3.90 -1.53
N TYR A 50 -2.07 4.19 -2.65
CA TYR A 50 -1.56 5.03 -3.73
C TYR A 50 -2.55 6.16 -4.00
N LEU A 51 -2.03 7.38 -4.10
CA LEU A 51 -2.77 8.55 -4.56
C LEU A 51 -2.44 8.72 -6.04
N LEU A 52 -3.46 8.72 -6.89
CA LEU A 52 -3.32 8.76 -8.34
C LEU A 52 -4.02 10.01 -8.88
N ASP A 53 -3.45 10.59 -9.94
CA ASP A 53 -4.24 11.44 -10.83
C ASP A 53 -5.23 10.57 -11.61
N GLU A 54 -6.41 11.09 -11.96
CA GLU A 54 -7.49 10.33 -12.60
C GLU A 54 -7.03 9.66 -13.91
N GLU A 55 -6.17 10.35 -14.67
CA GLU A 55 -5.57 9.86 -15.91
C GLU A 55 -4.64 8.65 -15.74
N GLN A 56 -4.05 8.48 -14.56
CA GLN A 56 -3.10 7.39 -14.27
C GLN A 56 -3.80 6.11 -13.81
N VAL A 57 -5.10 6.15 -13.51
CA VAL A 57 -5.85 5.01 -12.95
C VAL A 57 -5.82 3.79 -13.86
N GLU A 58 -6.06 3.95 -15.16
CA GLU A 58 -6.04 2.81 -16.09
C GLU A 58 -4.65 2.17 -16.20
N GLY A 59 -3.60 3.00 -16.26
CA GLY A 59 -2.21 2.55 -16.30
C GLY A 59 -1.83 1.79 -15.03
N PHE A 60 -2.17 2.33 -13.87
CA PHE A 60 -1.96 1.67 -12.58
C PHE A 60 -2.66 0.30 -12.53
N LEU A 61 -3.94 0.22 -12.92
CA LEU A 61 -4.68 -1.04 -12.94
C LEU A 61 -4.14 -2.04 -13.98
N ALA A 62 -3.51 -1.59 -15.05
CA ALA A 62 -2.84 -2.47 -15.99
C ALA A 62 -1.58 -3.11 -15.38
N VAL A 63 -0.78 -2.33 -14.64
CA VAL A 63 0.39 -2.84 -13.92
C VAL A 63 -0.01 -3.85 -12.84
N THR A 64 -1.09 -3.61 -12.08
CA THR A 64 -1.55 -4.55 -11.05
C THR A 64 -1.97 -5.90 -11.64
N ARG A 65 -2.70 -5.90 -12.76
CA ARG A 65 -3.07 -7.12 -13.48
C ARG A 65 -1.84 -7.85 -14.00
N ALA A 66 -0.93 -7.13 -14.67
CA ALA A 66 0.30 -7.70 -15.20
C ALA A 66 1.19 -8.30 -14.10
N ALA A 67 1.25 -7.66 -12.92
CA ALA A 67 1.97 -8.20 -11.76
C ALA A 67 1.34 -9.52 -11.27
N GLY A 68 0.01 -9.59 -11.17
CA GLY A 68 -0.71 -10.81 -10.77
C GLY A 68 -0.51 -11.97 -11.76
N GLU A 69 -0.46 -11.70 -13.06
CA GLU A 69 -0.18 -12.71 -14.09
C GLU A 69 1.27 -13.18 -14.08
N ARG A 70 2.22 -12.25 -13.86
CA ARG A 70 3.66 -12.52 -13.89
C ARG A 70 4.17 -13.28 -12.66
N LEU A 71 3.56 -13.07 -11.50
CA LEU A 71 4.06 -13.55 -10.22
C LEU A 71 3.27 -14.76 -9.72
N ALA A 72 3.69 -15.95 -10.17
CA ALA A 72 3.07 -17.21 -9.77
C ALA A 72 3.02 -17.36 -8.23
N GLY A 73 1.82 -17.59 -7.69
CA GLY A 73 1.58 -17.75 -6.26
C GLY A 73 1.43 -16.45 -5.46
N ILE A 74 1.38 -15.29 -6.14
CA ILE A 74 1.06 -14.00 -5.54
C ILE A 74 -0.29 -13.53 -6.08
N GLU A 75 -1.20 -13.20 -5.17
CA GLU A 75 -2.48 -12.57 -5.51
C GLU A 75 -2.35 -11.06 -5.34
N VAL A 76 -2.81 -10.30 -6.32
CA VAL A 76 -2.87 -8.83 -6.28
C VAL A 76 -4.32 -8.42 -6.22
N GLU A 77 -4.68 -7.70 -5.16
CA GLU A 77 -6.01 -7.12 -4.98
C GLU A 77 -5.89 -5.60 -4.91
N VAL A 78 -6.82 -4.93 -5.59
CA VAL A 78 -6.96 -3.46 -5.55
C VAL A 78 -8.36 -3.15 -5.05
N THR A 79 -8.47 -2.21 -4.10
CA THR A 79 -9.75 -1.73 -3.58
C THR A 79 -9.83 -0.21 -3.70
N GLY A 80 -11.05 0.32 -3.82
CA GLY A 80 -11.32 1.74 -3.96
C GLY A 80 -12.13 2.09 -5.21
N PRO A 81 -12.17 3.37 -5.62
CA PRO A 81 -11.47 4.50 -4.99
C PRO A 81 -12.03 4.84 -3.60
N TRP A 82 -11.16 5.25 -2.68
CA TRP A 82 -11.52 5.68 -1.33
C TRP A 82 -11.14 7.16 -1.14
N PRO A 83 -11.79 7.90 -0.23
CA PRO A 83 -11.27 9.21 0.17
C PRO A 83 -9.82 9.09 0.68
N PRO A 84 -8.97 10.13 0.50
CA PRO A 84 -7.51 10.02 0.66
C PRO A 84 -7.05 10.05 2.13
N TYR A 85 -7.75 9.35 3.04
CA TYR A 85 -7.46 9.34 4.47
C TYR A 85 -6.02 8.90 4.79
N SER A 86 -5.43 8.00 3.99
CA SER A 86 -4.04 7.56 4.14
C SER A 86 -3.00 8.67 3.87
N PHE A 87 -3.42 9.80 3.31
CA PHE A 87 -2.55 10.91 2.92
C PHE A 87 -2.82 12.20 3.72
N ILE A 88 -3.72 12.16 4.70
CA ILE A 88 -3.99 13.28 5.60
C ILE A 88 -2.99 13.20 6.76
N ASP A 89 -2.16 14.22 6.94
CA ASP A 89 -1.29 14.34 8.11
C ASP A 89 -2.10 14.92 9.30
N THR A 90 -2.31 14.12 10.34
CA THR A 90 -3.14 14.51 11.50
C THR A 90 -2.38 15.30 12.56
N ALA A 91 -1.11 15.63 12.33
CA ALA A 91 -0.26 16.31 13.31
C ALA A 91 -0.63 17.79 13.58
N ALA A 92 -1.49 18.41 12.76
CA ALA A 92 -1.85 19.83 12.90
C ALA A 92 -3.26 20.05 13.50
N ALA A 93 -3.57 19.45 14.64
CA ALA A 93 -4.80 19.79 15.37
C ALA A 93 -4.69 19.60 16.89
N THR A 94 -3.69 20.21 17.53
CA THR A 94 -3.85 20.64 18.93
C THR A 94 -3.02 21.90 19.15
N PRO A 95 -3.58 23.12 18.99
CA PRO A 95 -2.97 24.26 19.66
C PRO A 95 -3.02 23.96 21.16
N ALA A 96 -1.85 23.78 21.77
CA ALA A 96 -1.73 23.73 23.21
C ALA A 96 -2.41 24.97 23.79
N ARG A 97 -3.48 24.79 24.58
CA ARG A 97 -4.11 25.88 25.31
C ARG A 97 -3.05 26.50 26.21
N ALA A 98 -2.63 27.72 25.90
CA ALA A 98 -1.68 28.46 26.71
C ALA A 98 -2.21 28.55 28.15
N PRO A 99 -1.38 28.31 29.17
CA PRO A 99 -1.76 28.54 30.55
C PRO A 99 -1.70 30.05 30.80
N GLY A 100 -2.85 30.68 30.94
CA GLY A 100 -2.94 32.10 31.23
C GLY A 100 -4.39 32.55 31.34
N ASP A 101 -4.98 32.31 32.50
CA ASP A 101 -5.76 33.32 33.21
C ASP A 101 -5.50 33.08 34.69
N ALA A 102 -4.78 34.05 35.28
CA ALA A 102 -4.55 34.19 36.70
C ALA A 102 -5.74 34.90 37.35
#